data_AF-Q8LYR9-F1
#
_entry.id   AF-Q8LYR9-F1
#
_cell.length_a   1.000
_cell.length_b   1.000
_cell.length_c   1.000
_cell.angle_alpha   90.00
_cell.angle_beta   90.00
_cell.angle_gamma   90.00
#
_symmetry.space_group_name_H-M   'P 1'
#
loop_
_entity.id
_entity.type
_entity.pdbx_description
1 polymer ?
#
loop_
_entity_poly.entity_id
_entity_poly.type
_entity_poly.pdbx_seq_one_letter_code
_entity_poly.pdbx_strand_id
1 'polypeptide(L)'
;HLIHSWFGVWMGLEINLLSFIPMLTNNKNTMMNESSIKYFIVQAMASTMLLFSILLIQMKYPMMWEEQMVPSMMVSSSLLLKIGAAPFHFWFPEVMSTSTWINCLTLMTWQKIAPMMVLSYCMQLSTFMFTIVIFSIIIGALGGLNQTSLRQIL
;
A
#
# COMPACT_ATOMS: atom_id res chain seq x y z
N HIS A 1 -22.11 7.00 -7.86
CA HIS A 1 -22.58 7.16 -6.47
C HIS A 1 -21.73 6.40 -5.44
N LEU A 2 -21.44 5.10 -5.61
CA LEU A 2 -20.68 4.33 -4.61
C LEU A 2 -19.24 4.83 -4.37
N ILE A 3 -18.52 5.24 -5.43
CA ILE A 3 -17.11 5.69 -5.36
C ILE A 3 -16.94 7.05 -4.63
N HIS A 4 -18.01 7.81 -4.40
CA HIS A 4 -17.91 9.12 -3.73
C HIS A 4 -17.87 9.05 -2.19
N SER A 5 -17.96 7.86 -1.62
CA SER A 5 -17.86 7.66 -0.17
C SER A 5 -16.56 6.97 0.21
N TRP A 6 -16.05 7.29 1.40
CA TRP A 6 -14.90 6.61 2.00
C TRP A 6 -15.04 5.09 2.04
N PHE A 7 -16.25 4.60 2.30
CA PHE A 7 -16.54 3.17 2.29
C PHE A 7 -16.43 2.57 0.89
N GLY A 8 -16.90 3.28 -0.14
CA GLY A 8 -16.73 2.85 -1.53
C GLY A 8 -15.28 2.84 -2.00
N VAL A 9 -14.47 3.81 -1.54
CA VAL A 9 -13.02 3.80 -1.76
C VAL A 9 -12.38 2.56 -1.12
N TRP A 10 -12.71 2.27 0.14
CA TRP A 10 -12.22 1.08 0.83
C TRP A 10 -12.63 -0.21 0.10
N MET A 11 -13.90 -0.34 -0.30
CA MET A 11 -14.37 -1.49 -1.07
C MET A 11 -13.61 -1.66 -2.40
N GLY A 12 -13.35 -0.57 -3.14
CA GLY A 12 -12.58 -0.62 -4.37
C GLY A 12 -11.16 -1.13 -4.17
N LEU A 13 -10.51 -0.71 -3.08
CA LEU A 13 -9.18 -1.19 -2.70
C LEU A 13 -9.19 -2.66 -2.27
N GLU A 14 -10.26 -3.14 -1.62
CA GLU A 14 -10.41 -4.55 -1.24
C GLU A 14 -10.66 -5.47 -2.44
N ILE A 15 -11.47 -5.03 -3.40
CA ILE A 15 -11.68 -5.80 -4.64
C ILE A 15 -10.35 -5.95 -5.40
N ASN A 16 -9.54 -4.89 -5.46
CA ASN A 16 -8.21 -4.95 -6.06
C ASN A 16 -7.28 -5.94 -5.34
N LEU A 17 -7.28 -5.94 -4.00
CA LEU A 17 -6.55 -6.90 -3.18
C LEU A 17 -6.99 -8.35 -3.47
N LEU A 18 -8.28 -8.64 -3.37
CA LEU A 18 -8.82 -10.00 -3.48
C LEU A 18 -8.68 -10.57 -4.90
N SER A 19 -8.78 -9.72 -5.93
CA SER A 19 -8.58 -10.13 -7.32
C SER A 19 -7.12 -10.43 -7.66
N PHE A 20 -6.16 -9.81 -6.96
CA PHE A 20 -4.74 -10.00 -7.24
C PHE A 20 -4.14 -11.23 -6.56
N ILE A 21 -4.68 -11.66 -5.41
CA ILE A 21 -4.16 -12.83 -4.68
C ILE A 21 -4.12 -14.11 -5.53
N PRO A 22 -5.19 -14.49 -6.26
CA PRO A 22 -5.15 -15.68 -7.12
C PRO A 22 -4.07 -15.61 -8.19
N MET A 23 -3.76 -14.40 -8.69
CA MET A 23 -2.69 -14.22 -9.67
C MET A 23 -1.31 -14.49 -9.06
N LEU A 24 -1.10 -14.16 -7.78
CA LEU A 24 0.15 -14.41 -7.05
C LEU A 24 0.34 -15.89 -6.67
N THR A 25 -0.73 -16.63 -6.44
CA THR A 25 -0.67 -18.04 -6.04
C THR A 25 -0.31 -18.97 -7.20
N ASN A 26 0.45 -20.02 -6.91
CA ASN A 26 0.73 -21.09 -7.86
C ASN A 26 0.80 -22.42 -7.11
N ASN A 27 -0.14 -23.33 -7.39
CA ASN A 27 -0.27 -24.61 -6.69
C ASN A 27 0.98 -25.50 -6.74
N LYS A 28 1.89 -25.26 -7.71
CA LYS A 28 3.14 -26.01 -7.85
C LYS A 28 4.33 -25.38 -7.13
N ASN A 29 4.23 -24.10 -6.73
CA ASN A 29 5.35 -23.36 -6.17
C ASN A 29 5.01 -22.81 -4.78
N THR A 30 5.53 -23.48 -3.75
CA THR A 30 5.32 -23.11 -2.34
C THR A 30 5.81 -21.70 -2.01
N MET A 31 6.93 -21.27 -2.60
CA MET A 31 7.48 -19.92 -2.40
C MET A 31 6.55 -18.83 -2.95
N MET A 32 5.86 -19.08 -4.06
CA MET A 32 4.85 -18.16 -4.60
C MET A 32 3.66 -18.05 -3.65
N ASN A 33 3.22 -19.18 -3.08
CA ASN A 33 2.14 -19.17 -2.10
C ASN A 33 2.54 -18.40 -0.82
N GLU A 34 3.75 -18.58 -0.31
CA GLU A 34 4.25 -17.77 0.82
C GLU A 34 4.23 -16.27 0.52
N SER A 35 4.67 -15.85 -0.67
CA SER A 35 4.61 -14.43 -1.06
C SER A 35 3.18 -13.90 -1.20
N SER A 36 2.24 -14.71 -1.68
CA SER A 36 0.82 -14.33 -1.74
C SER A 36 0.24 -14.12 -0.34
N ILE A 37 0.64 -14.94 0.64
CA ILE A 37 0.22 -14.82 2.04
C ILE A 37 0.83 -13.56 2.66
N LYS A 38 2.12 -13.27 2.43
CA LYS A 38 2.76 -12.02 2.89
C LYS A 38 2.05 -10.79 2.33
N TYR A 39 1.77 -10.78 1.03
CA TYR A 39 1.00 -9.71 0.39
C TYR A 39 -0.37 -9.55 1.05
N PHE A 40 -1.12 -10.64 1.22
CA PHE A 40 -2.45 -10.62 1.84
C PHE A 40 -2.42 -10.04 3.26
N ILE A 41 -1.53 -10.52 4.12
CA ILE A 41 -1.46 -10.08 5.54
C ILE A 41 -1.20 -8.58 5.61
N VAL A 42 -0.20 -8.09 4.86
CA VAL A 42 0.17 -6.68 4.90
C VAL A 42 -0.94 -5.80 4.34
N GLN A 43 -1.55 -6.21 3.23
CA GLN A 43 -2.60 -5.43 2.57
C GLN A 43 -3.92 -5.43 3.37
N ALA A 44 -4.23 -6.53 4.07
CA ALA A 44 -5.35 -6.63 5.01
C ALA A 44 -5.11 -5.78 6.27
N MET A 45 -3.86 -5.72 6.76
CA MET A 45 -3.50 -4.79 7.84
C MET A 45 -3.67 -3.34 7.39
N ALA A 46 -3.27 -3.01 6.16
CA ALA A 46 -3.46 -1.69 5.59
C ALA A 46 -4.95 -1.31 5.50
N SER A 47 -5.78 -2.24 5.02
CA SER A 47 -7.20 -1.98 4.82
C SER A 47 -7.99 -1.86 6.12
N THR A 48 -7.61 -2.63 7.15
CA THR A 48 -8.18 -2.49 8.50
C THR A 48 -7.78 -1.17 9.15
N MET A 49 -6.53 -0.72 9.01
CA MET A 49 -6.12 0.62 9.45
C MET A 49 -6.92 1.72 8.73
N LEU A 50 -7.12 1.58 7.42
CA LEU A 50 -7.91 2.53 6.62
C LEU A 50 -9.36 2.57 7.12
N LEU A 51 -10.00 1.42 7.30
CA LEU A 51 -11.37 1.36 7.79
C LEU A 51 -11.51 1.95 9.20
N PHE A 52 -10.55 1.67 10.09
CA PHE A 52 -10.52 2.28 11.43
C PHE A 52 -10.39 3.81 11.36
N SER A 53 -9.54 4.33 10.46
CA SER A 53 -9.42 5.77 10.26
C SER A 53 -10.72 6.41 9.74
N ILE A 54 -11.43 5.76 8.82
CA ILE A 54 -12.75 6.23 8.33
C ILE A 54 -13.76 6.29 9.49
N LEU A 55 -13.83 5.26 10.32
CA LEU A 55 -14.74 5.23 11.46
C LEU A 55 -14.42 6.35 12.46
N LEU A 56 -13.13 6.59 12.76
CA LEU A 56 -12.71 7.69 13.62
C LEU A 56 -13.11 9.06 13.06
N ILE A 57 -12.91 9.26 11.75
CA ILE A 57 -13.32 10.48 11.03
C ILE A 57 -14.83 10.69 11.18
N GLN A 58 -15.63 9.67 10.88
CA GLN A 58 -17.09 9.77 10.95
C GLN A 58 -17.61 10.05 12.37
N MET A 59 -16.95 9.51 13.40
CA MET A 59 -17.40 9.65 14.78
C MET A 59 -16.97 10.96 15.43
N LYS A 60 -15.74 11.42 15.19
CA LYS A 60 -15.15 12.57 15.91
C LYS A 60 -14.91 13.80 15.05
N TYR A 61 -14.64 13.62 13.77
CA TYR A 61 -14.20 14.69 12.87
C TYR A 61 -15.00 14.67 11.55
N PRO A 62 -16.35 14.71 11.59
CA PRO A 62 -17.16 14.57 10.37
C PRO A 62 -16.93 15.71 9.37
N MET A 63 -16.40 16.85 9.82
CA MET A 63 -15.96 17.97 8.99
C MET A 63 -14.49 18.29 9.30
N MET A 64 -13.72 18.67 8.28
CA MET A 64 -12.32 19.13 8.39
C MET A 64 -11.34 18.13 9.02
N TRP A 65 -11.55 16.82 8.80
CA TRP A 65 -10.64 15.78 9.27
C TRP A 65 -9.21 15.93 8.73
N GLU A 66 -9.04 16.55 7.57
CA GLU A 66 -7.74 16.78 6.92
C GLU A 66 -6.83 17.66 7.79
N GLU A 67 -7.39 18.64 8.51
CA GLU A 67 -6.63 19.52 9.39
C GLU A 67 -6.17 18.83 10.68
N GLN A 68 -6.80 17.71 11.03
CA GLN A 68 -6.51 16.98 12.26
C GLN A 68 -5.37 16.01 12.01
N MET A 69 -4.28 16.20 12.75
CA MET A 69 -3.03 15.43 12.58
C MET A 69 -3.24 13.92 12.68
N VAL A 70 -4.04 13.45 13.65
CA VAL A 70 -4.22 12.01 13.90
C VAL A 70 -4.93 11.30 12.75
N PRO A 71 -6.18 11.66 12.36
CA PRO A 71 -6.87 10.97 11.27
C PRO A 71 -6.16 11.14 9.91
N SER A 72 -5.57 12.30 9.62
CA SER A 72 -4.83 12.51 8.37
C SER A 72 -3.57 11.64 8.29
N MET A 73 -2.82 11.50 9.38
CA MET A 73 -1.66 10.59 9.45
C MET A 73 -2.08 9.12 9.35
N MET A 74 -3.21 8.72 9.94
CA MET A 74 -3.70 7.34 9.87
C MET A 74 -4.16 6.94 8.46
N VAL A 75 -4.89 7.83 7.78
CA VAL A 75 -5.29 7.61 6.37
C VAL A 75 -4.04 7.50 5.50
N SER A 76 -3.13 8.48 5.59
CA SER A 76 -1.91 8.48 4.78
C SER A 76 -1.01 7.27 5.09
N SER A 77 -0.79 6.89 6.35
CA SER A 77 0.00 5.70 6.69
C SER A 77 -0.60 4.42 6.12
N SER A 78 -1.93 4.27 6.15
CA SER A 78 -2.61 3.10 5.59
C SER A 78 -2.40 2.97 4.07
N LEU A 79 -2.50 4.08 3.35
CA LEU A 79 -2.30 4.14 1.90
C LEU A 79 -0.82 3.94 1.52
N LEU A 80 0.10 4.51 2.30
CA LEU A 80 1.54 4.34 2.10
C LEU A 80 1.98 2.91 2.36
N LEU A 81 1.37 2.22 3.33
CA LEU A 81 1.59 0.79 3.57
C LEU A 81 1.08 -0.05 2.39
N LYS A 82 -0.10 0.29 1.81
CA LYS A 82 -0.59 -0.36 0.57
C LYS A 82 0.37 -0.17 -0.60
N ILE A 83 0.99 1.01 -0.73
CA ILE A 83 1.95 1.33 -1.80
C ILE A 83 3.34 0.75 -1.48
N GLY A 84 3.66 0.41 -0.23
CA GLY A 84 5.01 -0.06 0.14
C GLY A 84 6.05 1.06 0.16
N ALA A 85 5.65 2.28 0.53
CA ALA A 85 6.59 3.36 0.78
C ALA A 85 7.33 3.14 2.11
N ALA A 86 8.57 3.62 2.22
CA ALA A 86 9.31 3.55 3.47
C ALA A 86 8.60 4.34 4.59
N PRO A 87 8.62 3.87 5.85
CA PRO A 87 9.32 2.68 6.36
C PRO A 87 8.60 1.33 6.08
N PHE A 88 7.40 1.34 5.51
CA PHE A 88 6.55 0.15 5.29
C PHE A 88 6.87 -0.67 4.02
N HIS A 89 8.10 -0.61 3.53
CA HIS A 89 8.49 -1.10 2.22
C HIS A 89 8.96 -2.57 2.19
N PHE A 90 9.30 -3.17 3.34
CA PHE A 90 9.98 -4.48 3.40
C PHE A 90 9.23 -5.64 2.74
N TRP A 91 7.90 -5.61 2.77
CA TRP A 91 7.08 -6.65 2.13
C TRP A 91 7.25 -6.66 0.60
N PHE A 92 7.58 -5.52 0.01
CA PHE A 92 7.52 -5.32 -1.42
C PHE A 92 8.66 -6.02 -2.18
N PRO A 93 9.96 -5.86 -1.83
CA PRO A 93 11.04 -6.63 -2.45
C PRO A 93 10.91 -8.15 -2.23
N GLU A 94 10.38 -8.58 -1.08
CA GLU A 94 10.18 -9.99 -0.79
C GLU A 94 9.14 -10.61 -1.74
N VAL A 95 7.99 -9.96 -1.94
CA VAL A 95 6.95 -10.44 -2.86
C VAL A 95 7.43 -10.39 -4.32
N MET A 96 8.21 -9.37 -4.68
CA MET A 96 8.81 -9.25 -6.02
C MET A 96 9.79 -10.39 -6.33
N SER A 97 10.60 -10.81 -5.37
CA SER A 97 11.64 -11.83 -5.60
C SER A 97 11.11 -13.18 -6.09
N THR A 98 9.96 -13.61 -5.56
CA THR A 98 9.38 -14.94 -5.81
C THR A 98 8.28 -14.94 -6.87
N SER A 99 7.70 -13.79 -7.22
CA SER A 99 6.58 -13.70 -8.16
C SER A 99 7.01 -13.82 -9.64
N THR A 100 6.07 -14.08 -10.54
CA THR A 100 6.34 -14.09 -11.99
C THR A 100 6.57 -12.67 -12.51
N TRP A 101 7.22 -12.51 -13.65
CA TRP A 101 7.46 -11.19 -14.24
C TRP A 101 6.18 -10.39 -14.54
N ILE A 102 5.10 -11.05 -14.96
CA ILE A 102 3.81 -10.38 -15.19
C ILE A 102 3.19 -9.91 -13.87
N ASN A 103 3.34 -10.70 -12.79
CA ASN A 103 2.89 -10.32 -11.46
C ASN A 103 3.73 -9.19 -10.88
N CYS A 104 5.04 -9.19 -11.12
CA CYS A 104 5.93 -8.08 -10.79
C CYS A 104 5.47 -6.78 -11.47
N LEU A 105 5.22 -6.83 -12.78
CA LEU A 105 4.79 -5.65 -13.54
C LEU A 105 3.46 -5.10 -13.05
N THR A 106 2.49 -5.97 -12.79
CA THR A 106 1.18 -5.58 -12.25
C THR A 106 1.27 -5.03 -10.82
N LEU A 107 2.12 -5.60 -9.96
CA LEU A 107 2.39 -5.09 -8.61
C LEU A 107 3.06 -3.70 -8.64
N MET A 108 3.99 -3.48 -9.56
CA MET A 108 4.72 -2.22 -9.72
C MET A 108 3.87 -1.09 -10.29
N THR A 109 2.87 -1.41 -11.12
CA THR A 109 2.09 -0.41 -11.86
C THR A 109 0.64 -0.39 -11.40
N TRP A 110 -0.13 -1.42 -11.74
CA TRP A 110 -1.58 -1.49 -11.53
C TRP A 110 -1.96 -1.36 -10.05
N GLN A 111 -1.23 -2.05 -9.17
CA GLN A 111 -1.50 -2.00 -7.73
C GLN A 111 -1.21 -0.64 -7.08
N LYS A 112 -0.42 0.22 -7.71
CA LYS A 112 -0.08 1.56 -7.19
C LYS A 112 -1.15 2.61 -7.53
N ILE A 113 -1.84 2.45 -8.66
CA ILE A 113 -2.73 3.49 -9.21
C ILE A 113 -3.83 3.86 -8.22
N ALA A 114 -4.63 2.89 -7.76
CA ALA A 114 -5.77 3.19 -6.90
C ALA A 114 -5.35 3.81 -5.55
N PRO A 115 -4.39 3.24 -4.78
CA PRO A 115 -3.89 3.89 -3.56
C PRO A 115 -3.31 5.28 -3.79
N MET A 116 -2.57 5.51 -4.88
CA MET A 116 -1.99 6.83 -5.18
C MET A 116 -3.06 7.87 -5.53
N MET A 117 -4.11 7.47 -6.25
CA MET A 117 -5.25 8.35 -6.55
C MET A 117 -5.99 8.76 -5.28
N VAL A 118 -6.20 7.83 -4.34
CA VAL A 118 -6.81 8.18 -3.04
C VAL A 118 -5.89 9.09 -2.25
N LEU A 119 -4.59 8.76 -2.20
CA LEU A 119 -3.59 9.57 -1.51
C LEU A 119 -3.61 11.00 -2.05
N SER A 120 -3.61 11.22 -3.37
CA SER A 120 -3.59 12.57 -3.95
C SER A 120 -4.75 13.47 -3.52
N TYR A 121 -5.92 12.92 -3.21
CA TYR A 121 -7.05 13.69 -2.67
C TYR A 121 -6.91 14.03 -1.18
N CYS A 122 -6.13 13.24 -0.44
CA CYS A 122 -5.97 13.34 1.01
C CYS A 122 -4.65 14.02 1.42
N MET A 123 -3.78 14.29 0.45
CA MET A 123 -2.41 14.73 0.71
C MET A 123 -2.37 16.16 1.21
N GLN A 124 -1.89 16.30 2.45
CA GLN A 124 -1.45 17.59 2.97
C GLN A 124 0.08 17.63 2.99
N LEU A 125 0.64 18.79 2.61
CA LEU A 125 2.09 19.03 2.64
C LEU A 125 2.55 19.18 4.10
N SER A 126 2.68 18.05 4.79
CA SER A 126 3.05 17.97 6.20
C SER A 126 4.48 17.48 6.37
N THR A 127 5.08 17.77 7.53
CA THR A 127 6.38 17.22 7.93
C THR A 127 6.40 15.70 7.83
N PHE A 128 5.29 15.04 8.15
CA PHE A 128 5.13 13.59 8.01
C PHE A 128 5.38 13.11 6.57
N MET A 129 4.70 13.70 5.58
CA MET A 129 4.88 13.32 4.17
C MET A 129 6.31 13.58 3.69
N PHE A 130 6.94 14.68 4.10
CA PHE A 130 8.35 14.94 3.79
C PHE A 130 9.28 13.87 4.38
N THR A 131 9.06 13.45 5.62
CA THR A 131 9.88 12.39 6.23
C THR A 131 9.78 11.07 5.49
N ILE A 132 8.57 10.70 5.05
CA ILE A 132 8.33 9.48 4.26
C ILE A 132 9.06 9.53 2.92
N VAL A 133 9.03 10.67 2.23
CA VAL A 133 9.73 10.86 0.95
C VAL A 133 11.25 10.76 1.14
N ILE A 134 11.80 11.40 2.17
CA ILE A 134 13.24 11.33 2.44
C ILE A 134 13.65 9.89 2.79
N PHE A 135 12.88 9.21 3.65
CA PHE A 135 13.14 7.81 3.99
C PHE A 135 13.02 6.88 2.79
N SER A 136 12.04 7.09 1.89
CA SER A 136 11.87 6.22 0.73
C SER A 136 13.05 6.37 -0.25
N ILE A 137 13.57 7.59 -0.42
CA ILE A 137 14.76 7.85 -1.24
C ILE A 137 15.98 7.17 -0.62
N ILE A 138 16.24 7.39 0.68
CA ILE A 138 17.44 6.85 1.35
C ILE A 138 17.41 5.33 1.35
N ILE A 139 16.30 4.74 1.78
CA ILE A 139 16.20 3.28 1.91
C ILE A 139 16.15 2.61 0.54
N GLY A 140 15.47 3.20 -0.44
CA GLY A 140 15.49 2.70 -1.81
C GLY A 140 16.89 2.70 -2.43
N ALA A 141 17.62 3.81 -2.28
CA ALA A 141 18.98 3.94 -2.80
C ALA A 141 19.95 2.95 -2.13
N LEU A 142 19.98 2.90 -0.80
CA LEU A 142 20.87 2.00 -0.06
C LEU A 142 20.49 0.53 -0.25
N GLY A 143 19.19 0.23 -0.24
CA GLY A 143 18.67 -1.12 -0.45
C GLY A 143 19.01 -1.65 -1.83
N GLY A 144 18.84 -0.85 -2.88
CA GLY A 144 19.10 -1.26 -4.27
C GLY A 144 20.57 -1.55 -4.57
N LEU A 145 21.52 -0.84 -3.94
CA LEU A 145 22.96 -1.02 -4.18
C LEU A 145 23.46 -2.43 -3.83
N ASN A 146 22.82 -3.10 -2.88
CA ASN A 146 23.23 -4.43 -2.41
C ASN A 146 22.39 -5.57 -2.99
N GLN A 147 21.52 -5.29 -3.98
CA GLN A 147 20.68 -6.32 -4.60
C GLN A 147 21.34 -6.86 -5.87
N THR A 148 21.30 -8.18 -6.03
CA THR A 148 21.77 -8.87 -7.24
C THR A 148 20.61 -9.29 -8.14
N SER A 149 19.40 -9.42 -7.60
CA SER A 149 18.23 -9.84 -8.37
C SER A 149 17.57 -8.64 -9.05
N LEU A 150 17.35 -8.74 -10.37
CA LEU A 150 16.68 -7.70 -11.15
C LEU A 150 15.29 -7.38 -10.61
N ARG A 151 14.58 -8.37 -10.06
CA ARG A 151 13.22 -8.17 -9.52
C ARG A 151 13.20 -7.37 -8.22
N GLN A 152 14.27 -7.38 -7.43
CA GLN A 152 14.36 -6.59 -6.19
C GLN A 152 14.97 -5.20 -6.42
N ILE A 153 15.75 -5.04 -7.50
CA ILE A 153 16.28 -3.75 -7.93
C ILE A 153 15.17 -2.88 -8.52
N LEU A 154 14.34 -3.49 -9.38
CA LEU A 154 13.11 -2.88 -9.88
C LEU A 154 12.14 -2.64 -8.71
#